data_AF-A0A538IBD3-F1
#
_entry.id   AF-A0A538IBD3-F1
#
_cell.length_a   1.000
_cell.length_b   1.000
_cell.length_c   1.000
_cell.angle_alpha   90.00
_cell.angle_beta   90.00
_cell.angle_gamma   90.00
#
_symmetry.space_group_name_H-M   'P 1'
#
loop_
_entity.id
_entity.type
_entity.pdbx_description
1 polymer ?
#
loop_
_entity_poly.entity_id
_entity_poly.type
_entity_poly.pdbx_seq_one_letter_code
_entity_poly.pdbx_strand_id
1 'polypeptide(L)'
;QSVVAIGSPFGLAETMTAGIVSATSRTITAPNQFSITGAIQTDAAINHGNSGGPLIDAATNTVIGINDQIESDTNDNAGVGFAVPIDSAKSVAQTLIAGGTVRHAYLGIRIADVSAGARVTQVVAGSPAAKAGLKVGDVI
;
A
#
# COMPACT_ATOMS: atom_id res chain seq x y z
N GLN A 1 -11.21 -8.81 -12.37
CA GLN A 1 -10.38 -8.00 -13.28
C GLN A 1 -9.05 -8.72 -13.43
N SER A 2 -8.66 -9.10 -14.65
CA SER A 2 -7.38 -9.77 -14.89
C SER A 2 -6.24 -8.75 -14.92
N VAL A 3 -5.10 -9.14 -14.38
CA VAL A 3 -3.94 -8.27 -14.25
C VAL A 3 -2.65 -8.98 -14.62
N VAL A 4 -1.65 -8.18 -14.97
CA VAL A 4 -0.29 -8.61 -15.26
C VAL A 4 0.66 -7.82 -14.38
N ALA A 5 1.57 -8.50 -13.69
CA ALA A 5 2.68 -7.89 -12.97
C ALA A 5 3.98 -8.09 -13.76
N ILE A 6 4.76 -7.03 -13.91
CA ILE A 6 6.06 -7.06 -14.60
C ILE A 6 7.15 -6.61 -13.64
N GLY A 7 8.30 -7.28 -13.65
CA GLY A 7 9.45 -6.92 -12.84
C GLY A 7 10.70 -7.73 -13.16
N SER A 8 11.63 -7.75 -12.20
CA SER A 8 12.91 -8.47 -12.30
C SER A 8 13.16 -9.37 -11.10
N PRO A 9 12.29 -10.37 -10.83
CA PRO A 9 12.41 -11.23 -9.67
C PRO A 9 13.70 -12.04 -9.74
N PHE A 10 14.44 -12.09 -8.62
CA PHE A 10 15.76 -12.75 -8.55
C PHE A 10 16.80 -12.22 -9.56
N GLY A 11 16.60 -11.00 -10.09
CA GLY A 11 17.46 -10.43 -11.14
C GLY A 11 17.15 -10.91 -12.56
N LEU A 12 16.11 -11.71 -12.74
CA LEU A 12 15.63 -12.15 -14.06
C LEU A 12 14.76 -11.06 -14.67
N ALA A 13 15.39 -10.17 -15.43
CA ALA A 13 14.72 -9.02 -16.05
C ALA A 13 13.53 -9.42 -16.93
N GLU A 14 12.56 -8.52 -17.03
CA GLU A 14 11.38 -8.65 -17.90
C GLU A 14 10.50 -9.88 -17.60
N THR A 15 10.49 -10.34 -16.34
CA THR A 15 9.59 -11.40 -15.93
C THR A 15 8.17 -10.86 -15.81
N MET A 16 7.24 -11.59 -16.39
CA MET A 16 5.83 -11.27 -16.41
C MET A 16 5.02 -12.39 -15.75
N THR A 17 4.13 -12.03 -14.84
CA THR A 17 3.20 -12.96 -14.18
C THR A 17 1.78 -12.45 -14.32
N ALA A 18 0.81 -13.35 -14.40
CA ALA A 18 -0.60 -13.00 -14.58
C ALA A 18 -1.43 -13.49 -13.39
N GLY A 19 -2.52 -12.79 -13.13
CA GLY A 19 -3.48 -13.10 -12.08
C GLY A 19 -4.73 -12.24 -12.21
N ILE A 20 -5.39 -12.00 -11.09
CA ILE A 20 -6.56 -11.15 -10.96
C ILE A 20 -6.35 -10.12 -9.83
N VAL A 21 -7.17 -9.07 -9.84
CA VAL A 21 -7.45 -8.30 -8.62
C VAL A 21 -8.28 -9.18 -7.69
N SER A 22 -7.68 -9.60 -6.58
CA SER A 22 -8.32 -10.43 -5.56
C SER A 22 -9.14 -9.59 -4.57
N ALA A 23 -8.67 -8.38 -4.26
CA ALA A 23 -9.37 -7.41 -3.43
C ALA A 23 -8.83 -5.99 -3.67
N THR A 24 -9.61 -4.99 -3.26
CA THR A 24 -9.18 -3.58 -3.23
C THR A 24 -9.31 -3.03 -1.81
N SER A 25 -8.83 -1.82 -1.59
CA SER A 25 -8.99 -1.11 -0.32
C SER A 25 -8.33 -1.82 0.87
N ARG A 26 -7.22 -2.53 0.62
CA ARG A 26 -6.40 -3.09 1.70
C ARG A 26 -5.56 -1.99 2.32
N THR A 27 -5.26 -2.15 3.61
CA THR A 27 -4.25 -1.37 4.30
C THR A 27 -3.05 -2.26 4.53
N ILE A 28 -1.90 -1.84 4.01
CA ILE A 28 -0.62 -2.53 4.19
C ILE A 28 0.34 -1.64 4.98
N THR A 29 1.35 -2.24 5.59
CA THR A 29 2.37 -1.50 6.36
C THR A 29 3.66 -1.45 5.57
N ALA A 30 4.11 -0.24 5.26
CA ALA A 30 5.39 0.00 4.60
C ALA A 30 6.57 -0.34 5.53
N PRO A 31 7.79 -0.54 5.00
CA PRO A 31 8.99 -0.83 5.81
C PRO A 31 9.29 0.22 6.89
N ASN A 32 8.91 1.48 6.66
CA ASN A 32 9.06 2.58 7.61
C ASN A 32 7.91 2.69 8.63
N GLN A 33 7.07 1.65 8.74
CA GLN A 33 5.93 1.56 9.67
C GLN A 33 4.77 2.52 9.38
N PHE A 34 4.75 3.17 8.21
CA PHE A 34 3.59 3.93 7.77
C PHE A 34 2.57 3.02 7.08
N SER A 35 1.30 3.30 7.32
CA SER A 35 0.19 2.63 6.63
C SER A 35 0.03 3.18 5.22
N ILE A 36 -0.06 2.28 4.25
CA ILE A 36 -0.49 2.55 2.88
C ILE A 36 -1.92 2.06 2.78
N THR A 37 -2.86 2.97 2.55
CA THR A 37 -4.28 2.65 2.37
C THR A 37 -4.62 2.50 0.89
N GLY A 38 -5.71 1.78 0.60
CA GLY A 38 -6.19 1.64 -0.76
C GLY A 38 -5.45 0.60 -1.60
N ALA A 39 -4.54 -0.17 -1.00
CA ALA A 39 -3.71 -1.14 -1.72
C ALA A 39 -4.57 -2.16 -2.49
N ILE A 40 -4.12 -2.47 -3.70
CA ILE A 40 -4.72 -3.47 -4.59
C ILE A 40 -4.09 -4.82 -4.23
N GLN A 41 -4.92 -5.80 -3.90
CA GLN A 41 -4.46 -7.17 -3.68
C GLN A 41 -4.59 -7.97 -4.98
N THR A 42 -3.56 -8.77 -5.29
CA THR A 42 -3.54 -9.66 -6.45
C THR A 42 -2.94 -11.03 -6.10
N ASP A 43 -3.34 -12.05 -6.84
CA ASP A 43 -2.75 -13.39 -6.83
C ASP A 43 -1.71 -13.59 -7.94
N ALA A 44 -1.46 -12.57 -8.78
CA ALA A 44 -0.33 -12.59 -9.70
C ALA A 44 0.96 -12.80 -8.90
N ALA A 45 1.83 -13.69 -9.36
CA ALA A 45 3.05 -14.03 -8.64
C ALA A 45 3.97 -12.79 -8.53
N ILE A 46 4.11 -12.28 -7.31
CA ILE A 46 4.99 -11.18 -6.93
C ILE A 46 6.08 -11.75 -6.02
N ASN A 47 7.36 -11.55 -6.37
CA ASN A 47 8.51 -11.90 -5.53
C ASN A 47 9.45 -10.69 -5.41
N HIS A 48 10.46 -10.78 -4.53
CA HIS A 48 11.50 -9.76 -4.45
C HIS A 48 12.13 -9.51 -5.83
N GLY A 49 12.16 -8.24 -6.24
CA GLY A 49 12.55 -7.81 -7.59
C GLY A 49 11.37 -7.40 -8.50
N ASN A 50 10.13 -7.73 -8.12
CA ASN A 50 8.94 -7.14 -8.75
C ASN A 50 8.57 -5.78 -8.15
N SER A 51 8.99 -5.51 -6.91
CA SER A 51 8.76 -4.22 -6.23
C SER A 51 9.23 -3.03 -7.09
N GLY A 52 8.36 -2.06 -7.28
CA GLY A 52 8.57 -0.89 -8.15
C GLY A 52 8.11 -1.09 -9.61
N GLY A 53 7.86 -2.33 -10.04
CA GLY A 53 7.31 -2.63 -11.36
C GLY A 53 5.80 -2.39 -11.45
N PRO A 54 5.22 -2.34 -12.66
CA PRO A 54 3.80 -2.05 -12.85
C PRO A 54 2.91 -3.27 -12.58
N LEU A 55 1.73 -2.99 -12.06
CA LEU A 55 0.55 -3.85 -12.17
C LEU A 55 -0.37 -3.28 -13.25
N ILE A 56 -0.67 -4.08 -14.27
CA ILE A 56 -1.35 -3.66 -15.49
C ILE A 56 -2.69 -4.36 -15.58
N ASP A 57 -3.76 -3.63 -15.90
CA ASP A 57 -5.03 -4.23 -16.30
C ASP A 57 -4.89 -4.87 -17.69
N ALA A 58 -5.11 -6.18 -17.78
CA ALA A 58 -4.91 -6.93 -19.01
C ALA A 58 -5.92 -6.61 -20.12
N ALA A 59 -7.10 -6.07 -19.78
CA ALA A 59 -8.13 -5.71 -20.75
C ALA A 59 -7.86 -4.34 -21.38
N THR A 60 -7.37 -3.38 -20.59
CA THR A 60 -7.19 -1.99 -21.04
C THR A 60 -5.74 -1.65 -21.36
N ASN A 61 -4.78 -2.49 -20.96
CA ASN A 61 -3.34 -2.24 -21.01
C ASN A 61 -2.92 -0.97 -20.24
N THR A 62 -3.66 -0.60 -19.19
CA THR A 62 -3.33 0.56 -18.35
C THR A 62 -2.68 0.13 -17.04
N VAL A 63 -1.68 0.88 -16.58
CA VAL A 63 -1.10 0.68 -15.25
C VAL A 63 -2.13 1.09 -14.19
N ILE A 64 -2.47 0.16 -13.30
CA ILE A 64 -3.42 0.35 -12.19
C ILE A 64 -2.72 0.43 -10.83
N GLY A 65 -1.47 -0.02 -10.74
CA GLY A 65 -0.68 0.10 -9.51
C GLY A 65 0.80 -0.14 -9.72
N ILE A 66 1.56 0.06 -8.63
CA ILE A 66 2.99 -0.25 -8.52
C ILE A 66 3.13 -1.43 -7.54
N ASN A 67 3.68 -2.54 -8.00
CA ASN A 67 3.93 -3.72 -7.17
C ASN A 67 4.81 -3.32 -5.98
N ASP A 68 4.44 -3.74 -4.77
CA ASP A 68 5.10 -3.28 -3.55
C ASP A 68 5.66 -4.45 -2.75
N GLN A 69 4.76 -5.27 -2.19
CA GLN A 69 5.11 -6.34 -1.27
C GLN A 69 4.17 -7.54 -1.38
N ILE A 70 4.52 -8.61 -0.68
CA ILE A 70 3.69 -9.79 -0.45
C ILE A 70 3.36 -9.93 1.03
N GLU A 71 2.24 -10.57 1.35
CA GLU A 71 2.05 -11.16 2.68
C GLU A 71 2.67 -12.55 2.67
N SER A 72 3.72 -12.78 3.46
CA SER A 72 4.41 -14.07 3.48
C SER A 72 5.20 -14.28 4.77
N ASP A 73 5.10 -15.50 5.32
CA ASP A 73 5.91 -15.96 6.44
C ASP A 73 7.30 -16.47 6.00
N THR A 74 7.46 -16.82 4.71
CA THR A 74 8.70 -17.41 4.16
C THR A 74 9.46 -16.47 3.23
N ASN A 75 8.93 -15.27 2.97
CA ASN A 75 9.35 -14.34 1.92
C ASN A 75 9.14 -14.84 0.47
N ASP A 76 8.44 -15.96 0.28
CA ASP A 76 8.01 -16.45 -1.03
C ASP A 76 6.56 -16.08 -1.30
N ASN A 77 6.21 -15.92 -2.59
CA ASN A 77 4.82 -15.71 -2.98
C ASN A 77 3.92 -16.89 -2.58
N ALA A 78 2.90 -16.60 -1.77
CA ALA A 78 1.84 -17.55 -1.39
C ALA A 78 0.48 -17.18 -2.02
N GLY A 79 0.47 -16.42 -3.12
CA GLY A 79 -0.74 -15.93 -3.78
C GLY A 79 -1.36 -14.66 -3.17
N VAL A 80 -0.63 -13.96 -2.28
CA VAL A 80 -1.08 -12.70 -1.67
C VAL A 80 -0.04 -11.61 -1.93
N GLY A 81 -0.21 -10.90 -3.03
CA GLY A 81 0.59 -9.75 -3.42
C GLY A 81 -0.17 -8.43 -3.31
N PHE A 82 0.55 -7.33 -3.13
CA PHE A 82 0.00 -5.99 -3.03
C PHE A 82 0.67 -5.00 -3.97
N ALA A 83 -0.14 -4.08 -4.49
CA ALA A 83 0.31 -2.94 -5.27
C ALA A 83 -0.27 -1.63 -4.72
N VAL A 84 0.56 -0.58 -4.71
CA VAL A 84 0.12 0.80 -4.41
C VAL A 84 -0.71 1.32 -5.59
N PRO A 85 -1.88 1.92 -5.38
CA PRO A 85 -2.72 2.45 -6.46
C PRO A 85 -1.99 3.48 -7.32
N ILE A 86 -2.21 3.43 -8.64
CA ILE A 86 -1.51 4.31 -9.58
C ILE A 86 -1.80 5.79 -9.32
N ASP A 87 -3.00 6.15 -8.85
CA ASP A 87 -3.36 7.55 -8.60
C ASP A 87 -2.62 8.12 -7.37
N SER A 88 -2.41 7.30 -6.34
CA SER A 88 -1.55 7.65 -5.19
C SER A 88 -0.11 7.90 -5.66
N ALA A 89 0.43 6.99 -6.48
CA ALA A 89 1.77 7.13 -7.02
C ALA A 89 1.91 8.37 -7.93
N LYS A 90 0.93 8.65 -8.79
CA LYS A 90 0.89 9.83 -9.66
C LYS A 90 0.90 11.13 -8.86
N SER A 91 0.11 11.23 -7.79
CA SER A 91 0.05 12.42 -6.94
C SER A 91 1.41 12.71 -6.28
N VAL A 92 2.05 11.67 -5.75
CA VAL A 92 3.40 11.74 -5.17
C VAL A 92 4.41 12.15 -6.25
N ALA A 93 4.41 11.47 -7.40
CA ALA A 93 5.34 11.74 -8.49
C ALA A 93 5.23 13.17 -9.02
N GLN A 94 4.02 13.69 -9.22
CA GLN A 94 3.78 15.06 -9.66
C GLN A 94 4.39 16.08 -8.71
N THR A 95 4.23 15.88 -7.39
CA THR A 95 4.82 16.76 -6.37
C THR A 95 6.34 16.75 -6.42
N LEU A 96 6.94 15.56 -6.52
CA LEU A 96 8.41 15.40 -6.56
C LEU A 96 9.02 15.96 -7.85
N ILE A 97 8.38 15.71 -9.00
CA ILE A 97 8.82 16.24 -10.30
C ILE A 97 8.78 17.77 -10.31
N ALA A 98 7.82 18.37 -9.63
CA ALA A 98 7.74 19.83 -9.47
C ALA A 98 8.77 20.40 -8.47
N GLY A 99 9.67 19.58 -7.91
CA GLY A 99 10.65 19.98 -6.91
C GLY A 99 10.07 20.18 -5.50
N GLY A 100 8.82 19.75 -5.29
CA GLY A 100 8.15 19.82 -4.00
C GLY A 100 8.56 18.69 -3.05
N THR A 101 8.09 18.78 -1.81
CA THR A 101 8.22 17.70 -0.81
C THR A 101 6.83 17.14 -0.51
N VAL A 102 6.69 15.82 -0.61
CA VAL A 102 5.44 15.14 -0.25
C VAL A 102 5.30 15.15 1.27
N ARG A 103 4.15 15.65 1.74
CA ARG A 103 3.81 15.72 3.16
C ARG A 103 2.53 14.94 3.40
N HIS A 104 2.58 13.97 4.29
CA HIS A 104 1.41 13.22 4.72
C HIS A 104 0.84 13.81 6.01
N ALA A 105 -0.48 13.85 6.11
CA ALA A 105 -1.15 14.25 7.34
C ALA A 105 -0.76 13.28 8.46
N TYR A 106 -0.46 13.82 9.64
CA TYR A 106 -0.06 13.04 10.79
C TYR A 106 -0.83 13.50 12.02
N LEU A 107 -1.63 12.58 12.57
CA LEU A 107 -2.40 12.82 13.79
C LEU A 107 -1.64 12.31 15.03
N GLY A 108 -0.88 11.22 14.88
CA GLY A 108 -0.11 10.59 15.97
C GLY A 108 -0.98 9.76 16.90
N ILE A 109 -1.82 8.91 16.32
CA ILE A 109 -2.63 7.91 17.04
C ILE A 109 -2.47 6.53 16.40
N ARG A 110 -2.73 5.47 17.16
CA ARG A 110 -3.08 4.16 16.63
C ARG A 110 -4.56 3.91 16.84
N ILE A 111 -5.18 3.20 15.92
CA ILE A 111 -6.60 2.87 15.96
C ILE A 111 -6.81 1.36 15.86
N ALA A 112 -7.97 0.91 16.32
CA ALA A 112 -8.53 -0.40 16.02
C ALA A 112 -9.95 -0.20 15.50
N ASP A 113 -10.32 -0.96 14.47
CA ASP A 113 -11.67 -0.95 13.95
C ASP A 113 -12.62 -1.56 14.97
N VAL A 114 -13.71 -0.84 15.27
CA VAL A 114 -14.81 -1.31 16.10
C VAL A 114 -16.13 -1.05 15.38
N SER A 115 -17.21 -1.71 15.80
CA SER A 115 -18.52 -1.57 15.16
C SER A 115 -19.05 -0.12 15.11
N ALA A 116 -18.61 0.71 16.06
CA ALA A 116 -19.03 2.10 16.18
C ALA A 116 -18.08 3.12 15.51
N GLY A 117 -16.97 2.69 14.89
CA GLY A 117 -15.99 3.58 14.28
C GLY A 117 -14.54 3.16 14.52
N ALA A 118 -13.62 4.13 14.52
CA ALA A 118 -12.21 3.91 14.79
C ALA A 118 -11.89 4.20 16.27
N ARG A 119 -11.60 3.16 17.05
CA ARG A 119 -11.22 3.31 18.46
C ARG A 119 -9.75 3.70 18.57
N VAL A 120 -9.44 4.78 19.27
CA VAL A 120 -8.08 5.19 19.61
C VAL A 120 -7.48 4.21 20.61
N THR A 121 -6.42 3.49 20.20
CA THR A 121 -5.69 2.52 21.04
C THR A 121 -4.38 3.09 21.59
N GLN A 122 -3.83 4.11 20.94
CA GLN A 122 -2.64 4.83 21.40
C GLN A 122 -2.71 6.29 20.97
N VAL A 123 -2.23 7.19 21.83
CA VAL A 123 -1.94 8.59 21.48
C VAL A 123 -0.46 8.86 21.71
N VAL A 124 0.26 9.31 20.68
CA VAL A 124 1.69 9.64 20.77
C VAL A 124 1.86 10.95 21.54
N ALA A 125 2.73 10.96 22.56
CA ALA A 125 2.98 12.16 23.36
C ALA A 125 3.50 13.32 22.48
N GLY A 126 2.97 14.53 22.71
CA GLY A 126 3.34 15.73 21.94
C GLY A 126 2.79 15.80 20.51
N SER A 127 2.03 14.80 20.07
CA SER A 127 1.42 14.77 18.73
C SER A 127 0.28 15.80 18.56
N PRO A 128 -0.14 16.08 17.31
CA PRO A 128 -1.33 16.88 17.07
C PRO A 128 -2.58 16.35 17.79
N ALA A 129 -2.77 15.03 17.86
CA ALA A 129 -3.87 14.42 18.61
C ALA A 129 -3.80 14.70 20.11
N ALA A 130 -2.61 14.56 20.71
CA ALA A 130 -2.41 14.84 22.13
C ALA A 130 -2.71 16.31 22.46
N LYS A 131 -2.28 17.23 21.59
CA LYS A 131 -2.56 18.68 21.72
C LYS A 131 -4.05 19.00 21.54
N ALA A 132 -4.74 18.26 20.68
CA ALA A 132 -6.18 18.36 20.48
C ALA A 132 -7.00 17.69 21.60
N GLY A 133 -6.36 16.95 22.50
CA GLY A 133 -7.01 16.34 23.67
C GLY A 133 -7.62 14.96 23.42
N LEU A 134 -7.30 14.29 22.31
CA LEU A 134 -7.71 12.89 22.08
C LEU A 134 -7.12 11.98 23.16
N LYS A 135 -7.87 10.95 23.54
CA LYS A 135 -7.52 9.98 24.57
C LYS A 135 -7.65 8.55 24.06
N VAL A 136 -6.87 7.66 24.66
CA VAL A 136 -7.06 6.21 24.48
C VAL A 136 -8.46 5.85 24.94
N GLY A 137 -9.19 5.13 24.09
CA GLY A 137 -10.58 4.74 24.33
C GLY A 137 -11.61 5.56 23.57
N ASP A 138 -11.26 6.76 23.08
CA ASP A 138 -12.13 7.56 22.20
C ASP A 138 -12.49 6.75 20.95
N VAL A 139 -13.71 6.93 20.43
CA VAL A 139 -14.18 6.34 19.17
C VAL A 139 -14.57 7.48 18.24
N ILE A 140 -13.97 7.48 17.05
CA ILE A 140 -14.15 8.48 15.98
C ILE A 140 -15.00 7.87 14.87
#